data_AF-A0A3D2M1Q3-F1
#
_entry.id   AF-A0A3D2M1Q3-F1
#
_cell.length_a   1.000
_cell.length_b   1.000
_cell.length_c   1.000
_cell.angle_alpha   90.00
_cell.angle_beta   90.00
_cell.angle_gamma   90.00
#
_symmetry.space_group_name_H-M   'P 1'
#
loop_
_entity.id
_entity.type
_entity.pdbx_description
1 polymer ?
#
loop_
_entity_poly.entity_id
_entity_poly.type
_entity_poly.pdbx_seq_one_letter_code
_entity_poly.pdbx_strand_id
1 'polypeptide(L)' 'EARQRWSEVDSPSGRLPSLLPPGSNSAFAPRMDPIPALGQHTDALLTELGYAPADIQRLHQQGAV' A
#
# COMPACT_ATOMS: atom_id res chain seq x y z
N GLU A 1 -19.97 18.38 9.30
CA GLU A 1 -18.53 18.24 9.02
C GLU A 1 -17.89 19.62 8.86
N ALA A 2 -16.99 20.03 9.76
CA ALA A 2 -16.57 21.44 9.81
C ALA A 2 -15.38 21.81 8.91
N ARG A 3 -14.61 20.83 8.40
CA ARG A 3 -13.35 21.10 7.69
C ARG A 3 -13.14 20.33 6.39
N GLN A 4 -14.07 19.46 5.98
CA GLN A 4 -13.95 18.64 4.77
C GLN A 4 -12.60 17.89 4.69
N ARG A 5 -12.21 17.26 5.82
CA ARG A 5 -10.90 16.59 6.00
C ARG A 5 -10.97 15.07 6.04
N TRP A 6 -12.15 14.51 5.84
CA TRP A 6 -12.36 13.08 5.75
C TRP A 6 -12.34 12.66 4.28
N SER A 7 -11.83 11.46 4.05
CA SER A 7 -11.80 10.78 2.77
C SER A 7 -12.03 9.29 3.01
N GLU A 8 -12.38 8.55 1.98
CA GLU A 8 -12.52 7.10 2.04
C GLU A 8 -11.35 6.45 1.32
N VAL A 9 -10.77 5.40 1.92
CA VAL A 9 -9.73 4.58 1.30
C VAL A 9 -10.18 3.12 1.29
N ASP A 10 -9.84 2.40 0.22
CA ASP A 10 -10.07 0.95 0.18
C ASP A 10 -8.99 0.23 1.01
N SER A 11 -9.39 -0.88 1.64
CA SER A 11 -8.51 -1.73 2.42
C SER A 11 -8.89 -3.20 2.26
N PRO A 12 -8.03 -4.14 2.69
CA PRO A 12 -8.36 -5.57 2.71
C PRO A 12 -9.57 -5.90 3.59
N SER A 13 -9.93 -5.01 4.52
CA SER A 13 -11.09 -5.15 5.40
C SER A 13 -12.31 -4.36 4.91
N GLY A 14 -12.28 -3.85 3.68
CA GLY A 14 -13.34 -3.01 3.10
C GLY A 14 -12.99 -1.53 3.09
N ARG A 15 -13.98 -0.68 2.80
CA ARG A 15 -13.81 0.77 2.71
C ARG A 15 -13.73 1.38 4.11
N LEU A 16 -12.72 2.22 4.34
CA LEU A 16 -12.45 2.83 5.65
C LEU A 16 -12.36 4.36 5.55
N PRO A 17 -12.86 5.09 6.57
CA PRO A 17 -12.65 6.53 6.66
C PRO A 17 -11.20 6.83 7.06
N SER A 18 -10.59 7.82 6.39
CA SER A 18 -9.23 8.29 6.65
C SER A 18 -9.15 9.81 6.63
N LEU A 19 -8.27 10.35 7.47
CA LEU A 19 -8.01 11.78 7.55
C LEU A 19 -7.01 12.19 6.48
N LEU A 20 -7.33 13.25 5.75
CA LEU A 20 -6.36 13.90 4.89
C LEU A 20 -5.20 14.50 5.73
N PRO A 21 -3.93 14.37 5.30
CA PRO A 21 -2.76 14.86 6.04
C PRO A 21 -2.85 16.34 6.43
N PRO A 22 -2.44 16.76 7.64
CA PRO A 22 -2.73 18.10 8.17
C PRO A 22 -2.15 19.25 7.33
N GLY A 23 -1.05 19.02 6.61
CA GLY A 23 -0.49 19.98 5.67
C GLY A 23 -1.33 20.10 4.40
N SER A 24 -1.70 21.32 4.02
CA SER A 24 -2.26 21.62 2.71
C SER A 24 -1.14 22.04 1.74
N ASN A 25 -1.24 21.59 0.50
CA ASN A 25 -0.31 21.94 -0.56
C ASN A 25 -1.12 22.41 -1.79
N SER A 26 -0.68 23.48 -2.45
CA SER A 26 -1.32 24.00 -3.66
C SER A 26 -0.76 23.40 -4.96
N ALA A 27 0.43 22.80 -4.90
CA ALA A 27 1.10 22.17 -6.03
C ALA A 27 0.65 20.70 -6.25
N PHE A 28 0.18 20.01 -5.22
CA PHE A 28 -0.32 18.64 -5.35
C PHE A 28 -1.35 18.27 -4.27
N ALA A 29 -2.17 17.28 -4.59
CA ALA A 29 -3.06 16.64 -3.63
C ALA A 29 -2.36 15.45 -2.95
N PRO A 30 -2.66 15.15 -1.68
CA PRO A 30 -2.19 13.93 -1.03
C PRO A 30 -2.65 12.67 -1.78
N ARG A 31 -1.75 11.68 -1.89
CA ARG A 31 -2.08 10.36 -2.44
C ARG A 31 -2.77 9.53 -1.36
N MET A 32 -4.06 9.26 -1.56
CA MET A 32 -4.91 8.47 -0.65
C MET A 32 -5.25 7.11 -1.27
N ASP A 33 -4.25 6.44 -1.82
CA ASP A 33 -4.42 5.14 -2.49
C ASP A 33 -4.80 4.03 -1.49
N PRO A 34 -5.31 2.88 -1.99
CA PRO A 34 -5.69 1.76 -1.13
C PRO A 34 -4.58 1.26 -0.22
N ILE A 35 -4.97 0.81 0.96
CA ILE A 35 -4.08 0.12 1.89
C ILE A 35 -3.80 -1.28 1.31
N PRO A 36 -2.54 -1.67 1.13
CA PRO A 36 -2.22 -2.99 0.57
C PRO A 36 -2.57 -4.11 1.55
N ALA A 37 -2.95 -5.26 1.01
CA ALA A 37 -3.02 -6.50 1.78
C ALA A 37 -1.63 -6.97 2.23
N LEU A 38 -1.61 -7.82 3.26
CA LEU A 38 -0.39 -8.50 3.67
C LEU A 38 0.19 -9.29 2.47
N GLY A 39 1.45 -9.03 2.16
CA GLY A 39 2.17 -9.69 1.06
C GLY A 39 1.82 -9.19 -0.35
N GLN A 40 0.90 -8.22 -0.52
CA GLN A 40 0.41 -7.81 -1.84
C GLN A 40 1.50 -7.41 -2.84
N HIS A 41 2.61 -6.85 -2.36
CA HIS A 41 3.70 -6.36 -3.21
C HIS A 41 4.99 -7.19 -3.08
N THR A 42 4.99 -8.30 -2.33
CA THR A 42 6.21 -9.09 -2.03
C THR A 42 6.94 -9.52 -3.31
N ASP A 43 6.25 -10.23 -4.20
CA ASP A 43 6.87 -10.79 -5.42
C ASP A 43 7.29 -9.71 -6.42
N ALA A 44 6.50 -8.64 -6.53
CA ALA A 44 6.80 -7.51 -7.39
C ALA A 44 8.09 -6.82 -6.93
N LEU A 45 8.21 -6.52 -5.64
CA LEU A 45 9.40 -5.90 -5.06
C LEU A 45 10.63 -6.81 -5.17
N LEU A 46 10.51 -8.11 -4.92
CA LEU A 46 11.63 -9.04 -5.08
C LEU A 46 12.10 -9.11 -6.55
N THR A 47 11.17 -9.09 -7.49
CA THR A 47 11.48 -9.03 -8.93
C THR A 47 12.19 -7.72 -9.29
N GLU A 48 11.71 -6.58 -8.79
CA GLU A 48 12.35 -5.27 -8.98
C GLU A 48 13.76 -5.22 -8.39
N LEU A 49 14.00 -5.93 -7.29
CA LEU A 49 15.32 -6.08 -6.67
C LEU A 49 16.24 -7.07 -7.41
N GLY A 50 15.78 -7.73 -8.46
CA GLY A 50 16.58 -8.61 -9.32
C GLY A 50 16.61 -10.08 -8.90
N TYR A 51 15.73 -10.53 -8.00
CA TYR A 51 15.61 -11.95 -7.68
C TYR A 51 15.00 -12.72 -8.85
N ALA A 52 15.58 -13.88 -9.19
CA ALA A 52 14.99 -14.74 -10.19
C ALA A 52 13.70 -15.39 -9.64
N PRO A 53 12.73 -15.77 -10.50
CA PRO A 53 11.50 -16.44 -10.05
C PRO A 53 11.76 -17.67 -9.18
N ALA A 54 12.83 -18.43 -9.47
CA ALA A 54 13.22 -19.60 -8.67
C ALA A 54 13.72 -19.24 -7.26
N ASP A 55 14.37 -18.08 -7.08
CA ASP A 55 14.79 -17.60 -5.77
C ASP A 55 13.59 -17.17 -4.94
N ILE A 56 12.65 -16.43 -5.55
CA ILE A 56 11.40 -15.98 -4.91
C ILE A 56 10.60 -17.18 -4.40
N GLN A 57 10.43 -18.21 -5.24
CA GLN A 57 9.74 -19.45 -4.85
C GLN A 57 10.42 -20.15 -3.66
N ARG A 58 11.76 -20.14 -3.60
CA ARG A 58 12.50 -20.71 -2.47
C ARG A 58 12.23 -19.94 -1.17
N LEU A 59 12.17 -18.61 -1.24
CA LEU A 59 11.89 -17.76 -0.08
C LEU A 59 10.50 -18.05 0.51
N HIS A 60 9.49 -18.21 -0.35
CA HIS A 60 8.13 -18.64 0.06
C HIS A 60 8.15 -20.03 0.72
N GLN A 61 8.84 -21.00 0.12
CA GLN A 61 8.94 -22.36 0.67
C GLN A 61 9.64 -22.40 2.03
N GLN A 62 10.54 -21.45 2.29
CA GLN A 62 11.26 -21.31 3.56
C GLN A 62 10.45 -20.52 4.61
N GLY A 63 9.32 -19.92 4.24
CA GLY A 63 8.55 -19.00 5.09
C GLY A 63 9.30 -17.71 5.42
N ALA A 64 10.26 -17.33 4.58
CA ALA A 64 11.01 -16.07 4.75
C ALA A 64 10.20 -14.85 4.27
N VAL A 65 9.24 -15.09 3.38
CA VAL A 65 8.28 -14.11 2.85
C VAL A 65 6.89 -14.72 2.76
#